data_AF-A0A5K3EWH5-F1
#
_entry.id   AF-A0A5K3EWH5-F1
#
_cell.length_a   1.000
_cell.length_b   1.000
_cell.length_c   1.000
_cell.angle_alpha   90.00
_cell.angle_beta   90.00
_cell.angle_gamma   90.00
#
_symmetry.space_group_name_H-M   'P 1'
#
loop_
_entity.id
_entity.type
_entity.pdbx_description
1 polymer ?
#
loop_
_entity_poly.entity_id
_entity_poly.type
_entity_poly.pdbx_seq_one_letter_code
_entity_poly.pdbx_strand_id
1 'polypeptide(L)'
;MVRKLWGPGRVDLILCHLVDLRATKSVNQVIEGLPSELRERRLPFKALARLIETNSATSVSDKEQYNEAVNLLKTSPSQNLTSCMNGPHISTLFATWPESNIDDVIEVIKNTLGRFQTPLRLQLAASMVHRGLSERAAPIIEETGPLPFSYLAGSLQHPLSVSALRESIKYLKSHDLEHLPAFIDACLRNAAMSVRNGASTEEAVVELVEVAMEEPSLELRELCQPTTLKLLRETTKQSEKIQRALFDKTVSGTSGDLNAPSTKKTS
;
A
#
# COMPACT_ATOMS: atom_id res chain seq x y z
N MET A 1 13.28 33.96 4.45
CA MET A 1 13.86 33.55 5.76
C MET A 1 13.24 32.23 6.21
N VAL A 2 13.46 31.13 5.48
CA VAL A 2 12.97 29.77 5.84
C VAL A 2 14.11 28.90 6.40
N ARG A 3 15.37 29.38 6.30
CA ARG A 3 16.62 28.65 6.52
C ARG A 3 16.90 28.17 7.95
N LYS A 4 16.15 28.61 8.96
CA LYS A 4 16.39 28.26 10.39
C LYS A 4 15.32 27.35 11.02
N LEU A 5 14.20 27.07 10.35
CA LEU A 5 13.05 26.37 10.95
C LEU A 5 12.94 24.88 10.60
N TRP A 6 13.71 24.43 9.60
CA TRP A 6 13.60 23.08 9.06
C TRP A 6 14.91 22.34 9.31
N GLY A 7 14.97 21.54 10.37
CA GLY A 7 16.07 20.61 10.57
C GLY A 7 16.16 19.60 9.41
N PRO A 8 17.33 19.01 9.14
CA PRO A 8 17.55 18.14 7.98
C PRO A 8 16.50 17.03 7.82
N GLY A 9 16.09 16.39 8.92
CA GLY A 9 15.07 15.34 8.88
C GLY A 9 13.67 15.83 8.46
N ARG A 10 13.31 17.09 8.72
CA ARG A 10 12.01 17.63 8.26
C ARG A 10 12.00 17.87 6.74
N VAL A 11 13.15 18.25 6.18
CA VAL A 11 13.30 18.42 4.73
C VAL A 11 13.10 17.07 4.04
N ASP A 12 13.70 16.01 4.56
CA ASP A 12 13.58 14.67 3.98
C ASP A 12 12.13 14.16 4.04
N LEU A 13 11.42 14.38 5.15
CA LEU A 13 10.00 14.06 5.26
C LEU A 13 9.14 14.79 4.23
N ILE A 14 9.36 16.10 4.04
CA ILE A 14 8.65 16.86 2.99
C ILE A 14 8.97 16.28 1.62
N LEU A 15 10.24 16.02 1.33
CA LEU A 15 10.65 15.48 0.03
C LEU A 15 10.00 14.12 -0.23
N CYS A 16 9.97 13.21 0.75
CA CYS A 16 9.24 11.95 0.63
C CYS A 16 7.78 12.18 0.21
N HIS A 17 7.06 13.08 0.90
CA HIS A 17 5.66 13.38 0.56
C HIS A 17 5.50 14.07 -0.80
N LEU A 18 6.39 15.00 -1.16
CA LEU A 18 6.33 15.66 -2.46
C LEU A 18 6.61 14.69 -3.62
N VAL A 19 7.56 13.77 -3.45
CA VAL A 19 7.83 12.71 -4.42
C VAL A 19 6.63 11.80 -4.55
N ASP A 20 6.03 11.40 -3.43
CA ASP A 20 4.84 10.55 -3.40
C ASP A 20 3.64 11.18 -4.13
N LEU A 21 3.41 12.48 -3.91
CA LEU A 21 2.41 13.29 -4.59
C LEU A 21 2.77 13.65 -6.04
N ARG A 22 3.88 13.13 -6.58
CA ARG A 22 4.37 13.40 -7.95
C ARG A 22 4.61 14.88 -8.22
N ALA A 23 4.96 15.64 -7.18
CA ALA A 23 5.17 17.08 -7.26
C ALA A 23 6.61 17.43 -7.67
N THR A 24 7.07 16.92 -8.84
CA THR A 24 8.46 17.04 -9.31
C THR A 24 8.98 18.49 -9.30
N LYS A 25 8.15 19.45 -9.70
CA LYS A 25 8.51 20.89 -9.66
C LYS A 25 8.80 21.37 -8.24
N SER A 26 7.98 20.98 -7.26
CA SER A 26 8.15 21.33 -5.85
C SER A 26 9.38 20.64 -5.24
N VAL A 27 9.63 19.39 -5.60
CA VAL A 27 10.85 18.66 -5.22
C VAL A 27 12.09 19.43 -5.69
N ASN A 28 12.09 19.87 -6.95
CA ASN A 28 13.20 20.65 -7.51
C ASN A 28 13.42 21.97 -6.77
N GLN A 29 12.35 22.73 -6.53
CA GLN A 29 12.42 24.00 -5.80
C GLN A 29 12.96 23.84 -4.38
N VAL A 30 12.51 22.81 -3.64
CA VAL A 30 13.01 22.54 -2.29
C VAL A 30 14.52 22.25 -2.33
N ILE A 31 14.96 21.36 -3.22
CA ILE A 31 16.37 20.94 -3.31
C ILE A 31 17.27 22.09 -3.79
N GLU A 32 16.83 22.90 -4.74
CA GLU A 32 17.56 24.07 -5.23
C GLU A 32 17.70 25.15 -4.15
N GLY A 33 16.71 25.29 -3.28
CA GLY A 33 16.74 26.19 -2.13
C GLY A 33 17.73 25.81 -1.02
N LEU A 34 18.27 24.58 -1.04
CA LEU A 34 19.23 24.09 -0.04
C LEU A 34 20.67 24.55 -0.34
N PRO A 35 21.53 24.67 0.70
CA PRO A 35 22.98 24.76 0.54
C PRO A 35 23.54 23.57 -0.25
N SER A 36 24.66 23.75 -0.96
CA SER A 36 25.30 22.74 -1.82
C SER A 36 25.47 21.39 -1.13
N GLU A 37 26.03 21.39 0.09
CA GLU A 37 26.28 20.18 0.87
C GLU A 37 25.00 19.39 1.19
N LEU A 38 23.88 20.08 1.43
CA LEU A 38 22.59 19.45 1.71
C LEU A 38 21.86 19.06 0.43
N ARG A 39 22.09 19.79 -0.66
CA ARG A 39 21.53 19.54 -1.99
C ARG A 39 22.05 18.22 -2.55
N GLU A 40 23.36 18.00 -2.54
CA GLU A 40 23.99 16.79 -3.09
C GLU A 40 23.45 15.52 -2.43
N ARG A 41 23.24 15.56 -1.11
CA ARG A 41 22.67 14.44 -0.35
C ARG A 41 21.24 14.05 -0.76
N ARG A 42 20.51 14.97 -1.42
CA ARG A 42 19.09 14.84 -1.76
C ARG A 42 18.84 14.76 -3.26
N LEU A 43 19.89 14.77 -4.09
CA LEU A 43 19.76 14.53 -5.53
C LEU A 43 18.98 13.24 -5.87
N PRO A 44 19.09 12.12 -5.09
CA PRO A 44 18.27 10.95 -5.37
C PRO A 44 16.76 11.24 -5.37
N PHE A 45 16.25 12.15 -4.52
CA PHE A 45 14.83 12.52 -4.55
C PHE A 45 14.39 13.13 -5.90
N LYS A 46 15.27 13.87 -6.61
CA LYS A 46 14.96 14.36 -7.95
C LYS A 46 14.80 13.21 -8.94
N ALA A 47 15.71 12.22 -8.89
CA ALA A 47 15.63 11.05 -9.76
C ALA A 47 14.41 10.18 -9.44
N LEU A 48 14.09 9.97 -8.16
CA LEU A 48 12.89 9.22 -7.75
C LEU A 48 11.60 9.91 -8.22
N ALA A 49 11.48 11.23 -8.06
CA ALA A 49 10.35 12.00 -8.57
C ALA A 49 10.17 11.83 -10.08
N ARG A 50 11.28 11.97 -10.82
CA ARG A 50 11.31 11.83 -12.27
C ARG A 50 10.88 10.44 -12.69
N LEU A 51 11.39 9.39 -12.04
CA LEU A 51 11.01 8.01 -12.35
C LEU A 51 9.52 7.76 -12.14
N ILE A 52 8.93 8.23 -11.04
CA ILE A 52 7.48 8.09 -10.81
C ILE A 52 6.67 8.79 -11.90
N GLU A 53 7.08 10.01 -12.29
CA GLU A 53 6.43 10.79 -13.34
C GLU A 53 6.55 10.11 -14.71
N THR A 54 7.77 9.74 -15.10
CA THR A 54 8.12 9.08 -16.35
C THR A 54 7.43 7.72 -16.50
N ASN A 55 7.44 6.89 -15.45
CA ASN A 55 6.80 5.57 -15.49
C ASN A 55 5.27 5.65 -15.57
N SER A 56 4.70 6.77 -15.12
CA SER A 56 3.27 7.04 -15.22
C SER A 56 2.86 7.65 -16.57
N ALA A 57 3.82 8.14 -17.35
CA ALA A 57 3.60 8.75 -18.66
C ALA A 57 3.73 7.70 -19.77
N THR A 58 2.81 7.74 -20.75
CA THR A 58 2.76 6.77 -21.87
C THR A 58 3.63 7.18 -23.06
N SER A 59 4.64 8.05 -22.88
CA SER A 59 5.36 8.68 -23.99
C SER A 59 6.72 8.04 -24.27
N VAL A 60 7.14 8.06 -25.54
CA VAL A 60 8.39 7.41 -26.01
C VAL A 60 9.63 8.27 -25.74
N SER A 61 9.45 9.57 -25.42
CA SER A 61 10.54 10.53 -25.11
C SER A 61 11.22 10.30 -23.76
N ASP A 62 10.81 9.24 -23.06
CA ASP A 62 11.02 9.03 -21.63
C ASP A 62 12.18 8.08 -21.31
N LYS A 63 12.69 7.35 -22.30
CA LYS A 63 13.72 6.31 -22.07
C LYS A 63 15.08 6.89 -21.67
N GLU A 64 15.52 7.99 -22.28
CA GLU A 64 16.77 8.65 -21.90
C GLU A 64 16.67 9.24 -20.50
N GLN A 65 15.55 9.88 -20.18
CA GLN A 65 15.26 10.46 -18.88
C GLN A 65 15.21 9.40 -17.78
N TYR A 66 14.59 8.26 -18.08
CA TYR A 66 14.57 7.08 -17.24
C TYR A 66 15.98 6.57 -16.97
N ASN A 67 16.77 6.32 -18.03
CA ASN A 67 18.13 5.79 -17.91
C ASN A 67 19.04 6.75 -17.11
N GLU A 68 18.92 8.06 -17.35
CA GLU A 68 19.65 9.07 -16.58
C GLU A 68 19.30 9.01 -15.10
N ALA A 69 18.01 8.95 -14.75
CA ALA A 69 17.56 8.88 -13.37
C ALA A 69 17.98 7.57 -12.69
N VAL A 70 17.85 6.42 -13.37
CA VAL A 70 18.33 5.13 -12.87
C VAL A 70 19.83 5.15 -12.63
N ASN A 71 20.62 5.65 -13.58
CA ASN A 71 22.07 5.74 -13.44
C ASN A 71 22.48 6.64 -12.28
N LEU A 72 21.76 7.75 -12.06
CA LEU A 72 21.97 8.61 -10.88
C LEU A 72 21.76 7.82 -9.59
N LEU A 73 20.69 7.02 -9.48
CA LEU A 73 20.43 6.21 -8.29
C LEU A 73 21.50 5.11 -8.08
N LYS A 74 21.91 4.41 -9.16
CA LYS A 74 22.95 3.37 -9.12
C LYS A 74 24.32 3.90 -8.71
N THR A 75 24.63 5.16 -9.03
CA THR A 75 25.93 5.79 -8.74
C THR A 75 25.93 6.70 -7.52
N SER A 76 24.76 6.92 -6.91
CA SER A 76 24.63 7.76 -5.71
C SER A 76 25.36 7.15 -4.51
N PRO A 77 25.95 7.95 -3.61
CA PRO A 77 26.49 7.42 -2.36
C PRO A 77 25.44 6.66 -1.56
N SER A 78 25.77 5.47 -1.06
CA SER A 78 24.81 4.55 -0.43
C SER A 78 24.05 5.18 0.74
N GLN A 79 24.70 6.05 1.54
CA GLN A 79 24.04 6.76 2.65
C GLN A 79 22.96 7.72 2.15
N ASN A 80 23.23 8.45 1.07
CA ASN A 80 22.30 9.42 0.49
C ASN A 80 21.11 8.69 -0.13
N LEU A 81 21.38 7.66 -0.93
CA LEU A 81 20.35 6.83 -1.55
C LEU A 81 19.46 6.20 -0.48
N THR A 82 20.05 5.61 0.56
CA THR A 82 19.31 4.98 1.66
C THR A 82 18.37 5.97 2.36
N SER A 83 18.84 7.18 2.63
CA SER A 83 18.01 8.22 3.26
C SER A 83 16.83 8.60 2.37
N CYS A 84 17.03 8.62 1.04
CA CYS A 84 15.98 8.94 0.08
C CYS A 84 15.07 7.75 -0.22
N MET A 85 15.52 6.51 0.01
CA MET A 85 14.75 5.28 -0.20
C MET A 85 13.99 4.82 1.05
N ASN A 86 13.87 5.69 2.07
CA ASN A 86 13.19 5.38 3.33
C ASN A 86 11.97 6.29 3.53
N GLY A 87 10.91 6.03 2.77
CA GLY A 87 9.68 6.84 2.83
C GLY A 87 8.51 6.23 2.06
N PRO A 88 7.30 6.81 2.22
CA PRO A 88 6.06 6.29 1.60
C PRO A 88 6.10 6.27 0.07
N HIS A 89 6.82 7.20 -0.56
CA HIS A 89 6.96 7.30 -2.01
C HIS A 89 7.55 6.05 -2.68
N ILE A 90 8.20 5.18 -1.92
CA ILE A 90 8.78 3.93 -2.43
C ILE A 90 7.70 2.95 -2.85
N SER A 91 6.56 2.92 -2.15
CA SER A 91 5.40 2.13 -2.56
C SER A 91 4.90 2.59 -3.94
N THR A 92 4.77 3.90 -4.15
CA THR A 92 4.36 4.50 -5.43
C THR A 92 5.39 4.22 -6.53
N LEU A 93 6.69 4.31 -6.21
CA LEU A 93 7.76 4.01 -7.13
C LEU A 93 7.72 2.55 -7.62
N PHE A 94 7.63 1.59 -6.71
CA PHE A 94 7.60 0.17 -7.09
C PHE A 94 6.32 -0.21 -7.83
N ALA A 95 5.17 0.37 -7.44
CA ALA A 95 3.91 0.15 -8.12
C ALA A 95 3.93 0.63 -9.58
N THR A 96 4.70 1.67 -9.88
CA THR A 96 4.81 2.24 -11.22
C THR A 96 6.00 1.71 -12.01
N TRP A 97 6.98 1.05 -11.39
CA TRP A 97 8.21 0.66 -12.09
C TRP A 97 7.95 -0.34 -13.24
N PRO A 98 8.50 -0.13 -14.45
CA PRO A 98 8.27 -1.01 -15.60
C PRO A 98 8.71 -2.44 -15.32
N GLU A 99 7.88 -3.42 -15.69
CA GLU A 99 8.20 -4.84 -15.50
C GLU A 99 9.47 -5.24 -16.27
N SER A 100 9.69 -4.68 -17.46
CA SER A 100 10.87 -4.94 -18.28
C SER A 100 12.19 -4.50 -17.63
N ASN A 101 12.13 -3.69 -16.58
CA ASN A 101 13.29 -3.03 -15.96
C ASN A 101 13.37 -3.29 -14.46
N ILE A 102 12.82 -4.40 -13.98
CA ILE A 102 12.89 -4.78 -12.57
C ILE A 102 14.33 -4.94 -12.07
N ASP A 103 15.22 -5.49 -12.92
CA ASP A 103 16.63 -5.69 -12.57
C ASP A 103 17.32 -4.35 -12.23
N ASP A 104 16.91 -3.25 -12.86
CA ASP A 104 17.40 -1.91 -12.54
C ASP A 104 17.08 -1.52 -11.10
N VAL A 105 15.87 -1.84 -10.60
CA VAL A 105 15.49 -1.58 -9.21
C VAL A 105 16.34 -2.40 -8.25
N ILE A 106 16.55 -3.67 -8.57
CA ILE A 106 17.32 -4.58 -7.73
C ILE A 106 18.76 -4.05 -7.59
N GLU A 107 19.36 -3.57 -8.67
CA GLU A 107 20.67 -2.92 -8.64
C GLU A 107 20.68 -1.62 -7.82
N VAL A 108 19.65 -0.78 -7.96
CA VAL A 108 19.50 0.42 -7.12
C VAL A 108 19.40 0.05 -5.63
N ILE A 109 18.62 -0.97 -5.28
CA ILE A 109 18.50 -1.44 -3.90
C ILE A 109 19.84 -1.97 -3.39
N LYS A 110 20.60 -2.73 -4.20
CA LYS A 110 21.94 -3.21 -3.84
C LYS A 110 22.91 -2.08 -3.47
N ASN A 111 22.71 -0.88 -4.03
CA ASN A 111 23.51 0.30 -3.71
C ASN A 111 23.08 1.01 -2.40
N THR A 112 22.02 0.56 -1.72
CA THR A 112 21.65 1.06 -0.38
C THR A 112 22.45 0.38 0.74
N LEU A 113 22.41 0.93 1.95
CA LEU A 113 23.05 0.32 3.13
C LEU A 113 22.38 -1.03 3.44
N GLY A 114 23.20 -2.07 3.71
CA GLY A 114 22.77 -3.46 3.83
C GLY A 114 21.49 -3.71 4.66
N ARG A 115 21.35 -3.05 5.82
CA ARG A 115 20.16 -3.21 6.69
C ARG A 115 18.83 -2.76 6.06
N PHE A 116 18.85 -1.99 4.98
CA PHE A 116 17.66 -1.53 4.26
C PHE A 116 17.37 -2.35 3.00
N GLN A 117 18.33 -3.15 2.53
CA GLN A 117 18.18 -3.91 1.29
C GLN A 117 17.06 -4.95 1.40
N THR A 118 17.02 -5.73 2.48
CA THR A 118 15.99 -6.75 2.72
C THR A 118 14.57 -6.16 2.75
N PRO A 119 14.27 -5.13 3.58
CA PRO A 119 12.95 -4.49 3.54
C PRO A 119 12.56 -3.97 2.14
N LEU A 120 13.48 -3.31 1.43
CA LEU A 120 13.22 -2.76 0.10
C LEU A 120 12.93 -3.86 -0.93
N ARG A 121 13.68 -4.97 -0.90
CA ARG A 121 13.44 -6.12 -1.78
C ARG A 121 12.08 -6.75 -1.52
N LEU A 122 11.69 -6.92 -0.26
CA LEU A 122 10.39 -7.48 0.09
C LEU A 122 9.24 -6.52 -0.25
N GLN A 123 9.42 -5.20 -0.12
CA GLN A 123 8.45 -4.22 -0.60
C GLN A 123 8.29 -4.24 -2.12
N LEU A 124 9.40 -4.42 -2.87
CA LEU A 124 9.37 -4.61 -4.32
C LEU A 124 8.62 -5.89 -4.69
N ALA A 125 8.89 -7.00 -4.01
CA ALA A 125 8.20 -8.26 -4.21
C ALA A 125 6.69 -8.15 -3.91
N ALA A 126 6.29 -7.46 -2.83
CA ALA A 126 4.88 -7.17 -2.55
C ALA A 126 4.22 -6.42 -3.71
N SER A 127 4.89 -5.38 -4.23
CA SER A 127 4.38 -4.60 -5.35
C SER A 127 4.21 -5.43 -6.63
N MET A 128 5.09 -6.40 -6.88
CA MET A 128 4.94 -7.36 -7.99
C MET A 128 3.73 -8.26 -7.79
N VAL A 129 3.51 -8.79 -6.58
CA VAL A 129 2.32 -9.58 -6.25
C VAL A 129 1.06 -8.76 -6.47
N HIS A 130 1.02 -7.49 -6.04
CA HIS A 130 -0.10 -6.57 -6.29
C HIS A 130 -0.45 -6.42 -7.77
N ARG A 131 0.53 -6.61 -8.66
CA ARG A 131 0.40 -6.50 -10.11
C ARG A 131 0.15 -7.85 -10.80
N GLY A 132 -0.02 -8.94 -10.04
CA GLY A 132 -0.18 -10.29 -10.59
C GLY A 132 1.11 -10.91 -11.12
N LEU A 133 2.27 -10.36 -10.76
CA LEU A 133 3.60 -10.79 -11.23
C LEU A 133 4.29 -11.71 -10.21
N SER A 134 3.55 -12.63 -9.60
CA SER A 134 4.05 -13.53 -8.54
C SER A 134 5.28 -14.34 -8.96
N GLU A 135 5.33 -14.78 -10.23
CA GLU A 135 6.50 -15.49 -10.80
C GLU A 135 7.77 -14.63 -10.82
N ARG A 136 7.63 -13.30 -10.98
CA ARG A 136 8.76 -12.35 -10.90
C ARG A 136 9.14 -12.04 -9.46
N ALA A 137 8.18 -12.11 -8.54
CA ALA A 137 8.42 -11.91 -7.11
C ALA A 137 9.15 -13.10 -6.48
N ALA A 138 8.88 -14.33 -6.95
CA ALA A 138 9.39 -15.56 -6.34
C ALA A 138 10.92 -15.59 -6.17
N PRO A 139 11.76 -15.27 -7.18
CA PRO A 139 13.22 -15.26 -7.00
C PRO A 139 13.69 -14.26 -5.93
N ILE A 140 13.01 -13.11 -5.80
CA ILE A 140 13.34 -12.10 -4.79
C ILE A 140 13.03 -12.64 -3.39
N ILE A 141 11.88 -13.30 -3.24
CA ILE A 141 11.41 -13.88 -1.98
C ILE A 141 12.31 -15.07 -1.58
N GLU A 142 12.68 -15.93 -2.52
CA GLU A 142 13.60 -17.04 -2.29
C GLU A 142 14.98 -16.57 -1.78
N GLU A 143 15.53 -15.51 -2.39
CA GLU A 143 16.82 -14.95 -1.96
C GLU A 143 16.72 -14.18 -0.63
N THR A 144 15.61 -13.47 -0.40
CA THR A 144 15.51 -12.46 0.68
C THR A 144 14.85 -12.99 1.95
N GLY A 145 13.98 -13.99 1.84
CA GLY A 145 13.15 -14.51 2.92
C GLY A 145 11.65 -14.31 2.71
N PRO A 146 10.82 -14.84 3.62
CA PRO A 146 9.37 -14.86 3.45
C PRO A 146 8.78 -13.46 3.34
N LEU A 147 7.82 -13.29 2.43
CA LEU A 147 7.12 -12.02 2.21
C LEU A 147 6.10 -11.78 3.33
N PRO A 148 6.28 -10.74 4.19
CA PRO A 148 5.33 -10.49 5.27
C PRO A 148 3.99 -10.04 4.72
N PHE A 149 2.89 -10.61 5.23
CA PHE A 149 1.54 -10.20 4.83
C PHE A 149 1.28 -8.69 5.03
N SER A 150 1.98 -8.06 5.99
CA SER A 150 1.87 -6.62 6.25
C SER A 150 2.36 -5.77 5.08
N TYR A 151 3.28 -6.26 4.26
CA TYR A 151 3.70 -5.57 3.02
C TYR A 151 2.70 -5.77 1.89
N LEU A 152 1.98 -6.89 1.90
CA LEU A 152 0.89 -7.13 0.96
C LEU A 152 -0.34 -6.28 1.30
N ALA A 153 -0.62 -6.00 2.57
CA ALA A 153 -1.86 -5.34 3.04
C ALA A 153 -2.00 -3.84 2.70
N GLY A 154 -1.14 -3.29 1.84
CA GLY A 154 -1.09 -1.86 1.55
C GLY A 154 -0.73 -1.02 2.78
N SER A 155 -1.02 0.27 2.74
CA SER A 155 -0.72 1.22 3.83
C SER A 155 -1.82 2.26 3.99
N LEU A 156 -1.71 3.08 5.04
CA LEU A 156 -2.64 4.18 5.30
C LEU A 156 -2.60 5.27 4.20
N GLN A 157 -1.44 5.46 3.59
CA GLN A 157 -1.23 6.40 2.48
C GLN A 157 -1.56 5.77 1.12
N HIS A 158 -1.37 4.47 1.00
CA HIS A 158 -1.60 3.70 -0.23
C HIS A 158 -2.40 2.44 0.09
N PRO A 159 -3.72 2.55 0.28
CA PRO A 159 -4.56 1.37 0.39
C PRO A 159 -4.55 0.60 -0.94
N LEU A 160 -4.81 -0.70 -0.88
CA LEU A 160 -4.84 -1.52 -2.09
C LEU A 160 -5.98 -1.09 -3.03
N SER A 161 -5.77 -1.27 -4.33
CA SER A 161 -6.87 -1.34 -5.28
C SER A 161 -7.58 -2.69 -5.20
N VAL A 162 -8.78 -2.79 -5.76
CA VAL A 162 -9.51 -4.07 -5.94
C VAL A 162 -8.65 -5.12 -6.63
N SER A 163 -7.96 -4.74 -7.71
CA SER A 163 -7.08 -5.67 -8.44
C SER A 163 -5.92 -6.17 -7.58
N ALA A 164 -5.25 -5.27 -6.85
CA ALA A 164 -4.15 -5.63 -5.97
C ALA A 164 -4.60 -6.52 -4.80
N LEU A 165 -5.79 -6.27 -4.24
CA LEU A 165 -6.39 -7.14 -3.23
C LEU A 165 -6.62 -8.55 -3.78
N ARG A 166 -7.24 -8.69 -4.96
CA ARG A 166 -7.51 -10.00 -5.58
C ARG A 166 -6.22 -10.79 -5.84
N GLU A 167 -5.21 -10.15 -6.41
CA GLU A 167 -3.93 -10.82 -6.68
C GLU A 167 -3.19 -11.20 -5.39
N SER A 168 -3.27 -10.36 -4.35
CA SER A 168 -2.69 -10.68 -3.03
C SER A 168 -3.40 -11.86 -2.37
N ILE A 169 -4.73 -11.93 -2.42
CA ILE A 169 -5.50 -13.07 -1.91
C ILE A 169 -5.12 -14.35 -2.66
N LYS A 170 -5.03 -14.28 -3.99
CA LYS A 170 -4.62 -15.40 -4.83
C LYS A 170 -3.22 -15.90 -4.47
N TYR A 171 -2.28 -14.99 -4.23
CA TYR A 171 -0.93 -15.33 -3.79
C TYR A 171 -0.93 -15.99 -2.41
N LEU A 172 -1.63 -15.41 -1.42
CA LEU A 172 -1.68 -15.96 -0.06
C LEU A 172 -2.33 -17.34 -0.02
N LYS A 173 -3.40 -17.57 -0.79
CA LYS A 173 -4.03 -18.90 -0.87
C LYS A 173 -3.08 -20.00 -1.33
N SER A 174 -2.10 -19.67 -2.18
CA SER A 174 -1.14 -20.65 -2.71
C SER A 174 0.16 -20.75 -1.90
N HIS A 175 0.54 -19.71 -1.15
CA HIS A 175 1.86 -19.66 -0.49
C HIS A 175 1.79 -19.49 1.03
N ASP A 176 0.73 -18.89 1.57
CA ASP A 176 0.61 -18.52 2.98
C ASP A 176 -0.86 -18.36 3.40
N LEU A 177 -1.59 -19.48 3.39
CA LEU A 177 -3.01 -19.49 3.72
C LEU A 177 -3.27 -19.13 5.19
N GLU A 178 -2.32 -19.44 6.07
CA GLU A 178 -2.42 -19.17 7.52
C GLU A 178 -2.57 -17.68 7.82
N HIS A 179 -1.87 -16.81 7.08
CA HIS A 179 -1.90 -15.36 7.30
C HIS A 179 -2.99 -14.64 6.49
N LEU A 180 -3.79 -15.33 5.68
CA LEU A 180 -4.87 -14.73 4.90
C LEU A 180 -5.88 -13.94 5.78
N PRO A 181 -6.36 -14.44 6.94
CA PRO A 181 -7.20 -13.67 7.84
C PRO A 181 -6.58 -12.35 8.30
N ALA A 182 -5.31 -12.38 8.73
CA ALA A 182 -4.60 -11.22 9.23
C ALA A 182 -4.33 -10.19 8.12
N PHE A 183 -4.07 -10.67 6.90
CA PHE A 183 -3.97 -9.83 5.71
C PHE A 183 -5.28 -9.08 5.42
N ILE A 184 -6.42 -9.78 5.40
CA ILE A 184 -7.73 -9.16 5.12
C ILE A 184 -8.06 -8.10 6.17
N ASP A 185 -7.89 -8.40 7.46
CA ASP A 185 -8.08 -7.42 8.54
C ASP A 185 -7.18 -6.19 8.35
N ALA A 186 -5.88 -6.41 8.10
CA ALA A 186 -4.92 -5.33 7.93
C ALA A 186 -5.24 -4.46 6.71
N CYS A 187 -5.61 -5.08 5.58
CA CYS A 187 -5.95 -4.39 4.34
C CYS A 187 -7.19 -3.50 4.53
N LEU A 188 -8.27 -4.05 5.08
CA LEU A 188 -9.52 -3.31 5.31
C LEU A 188 -9.34 -2.21 6.35
N ARG A 189 -8.56 -2.46 7.41
CA ARG A 189 -8.20 -1.44 8.40
C ARG A 189 -7.41 -0.30 7.77
N ASN A 190 -6.42 -0.62 6.94
CA ASN A 190 -5.60 0.38 6.26
C ASN A 190 -6.44 1.25 5.34
N ALA A 191 -7.34 0.65 4.56
CA ALA A 191 -8.28 1.37 3.70
C ALA A 191 -9.23 2.29 4.48
N ALA A 192 -9.86 1.79 5.54
CA ALA A 192 -10.78 2.59 6.36
C ALA A 192 -10.07 3.78 7.04
N MET A 193 -8.85 3.57 7.53
CA MET A 193 -8.04 4.65 8.11
C MET A 193 -7.53 5.64 7.05
N SER A 194 -7.30 5.18 5.82
CA SER A 194 -6.91 6.04 4.70
C SER A 194 -7.98 7.11 4.39
N VAL A 195 -9.27 6.74 4.48
CA VAL A 195 -10.39 7.68 4.35
C VAL A 195 -10.34 8.77 5.43
N ARG A 196 -10.10 8.39 6.69
CA ARG A 196 -9.96 9.36 7.80
C ARG A 196 -8.81 10.36 7.59
N ASN A 197 -7.77 9.93 6.88
CA ASN A 197 -6.61 10.76 6.55
C ASN A 197 -6.76 11.53 5.24
N GLY A 198 -7.90 11.38 4.53
CA GLY A 198 -8.16 12.04 3.25
C GLY A 198 -7.37 11.48 2.06
N ALA A 199 -6.80 10.28 2.18
CA ALA A 199 -6.01 9.64 1.12
C ALA A 199 -6.81 8.65 0.26
N SER A 200 -8.04 8.34 0.65
CA SER A 200 -8.96 7.44 -0.07
C SER A 200 -10.42 7.86 0.13
N THR A 201 -11.34 7.23 -0.58
CA THR A 201 -12.78 7.53 -0.52
C THR A 201 -13.57 6.41 0.16
N GLU A 202 -14.77 6.72 0.66
CA GLU A 202 -15.66 5.71 1.26
C GLU A 202 -16.02 4.62 0.23
N GLU A 203 -16.20 4.99 -1.05
CA GLU A 203 -16.51 4.09 -2.15
C GLU A 203 -15.39 3.06 -2.38
N ALA A 204 -14.12 3.49 -2.35
CA ALA A 204 -13.00 2.57 -2.49
C ALA A 204 -12.97 1.52 -1.37
N VAL A 205 -13.33 1.91 -0.14
CA VAL A 205 -13.43 0.96 0.99
C VAL A 205 -14.60 0.00 0.79
N VAL A 206 -15.75 0.48 0.30
CA VAL A 206 -16.91 -0.36 -0.05
C VAL A 206 -16.51 -1.43 -1.06
N GLU A 207 -15.86 -1.06 -2.15
CA GLU A 207 -15.41 -2.00 -3.19
C GLU A 207 -14.46 -3.08 -2.63
N LEU A 208 -13.50 -2.69 -1.77
CA LEU A 208 -12.59 -3.63 -1.13
C LEU A 208 -13.30 -4.60 -0.19
N VAL A 209 -14.27 -4.12 0.59
CA VAL A 209 -15.09 -4.97 1.46
C VAL A 209 -15.90 -5.96 0.64
N GLU A 210 -16.50 -5.53 -0.48
CA GLU A 210 -17.26 -6.43 -1.35
C GLU A 210 -16.38 -7.56 -1.90
N VAL A 211 -15.17 -7.24 -2.37
CA VAL A 211 -14.20 -8.26 -2.82
C VAL A 211 -13.83 -9.22 -1.69
N ALA A 212 -13.62 -8.69 -0.49
CA ALA A 212 -13.29 -9.53 0.66
C ALA A 212 -14.47 -10.42 1.10
N MET A 213 -15.72 -10.00 0.83
CA MET A 213 -16.93 -10.80 1.07
C MET A 213 -17.19 -11.86 -0.02
N GLU A 214 -16.64 -11.70 -1.23
CA GLU A 214 -16.74 -12.71 -2.29
C GLU A 214 -16.00 -14.00 -1.93
N GLU A 215 -15.14 -13.96 -0.92
CA GLU A 215 -14.34 -15.08 -0.48
C GLU A 215 -15.17 -16.11 0.31
N PRO A 216 -15.58 -17.24 -0.29
CA PRO A 216 -16.64 -18.09 0.27
C PRO A 216 -16.25 -18.80 1.57
N SER A 217 -14.93 -18.94 1.79
CA SER A 217 -14.36 -19.57 2.99
C SER A 217 -14.17 -18.59 4.16
N LEU A 218 -14.51 -17.31 3.98
CA LEU A 218 -14.15 -16.22 4.88
C LEU A 218 -15.39 -15.48 5.38
N GLU A 219 -15.78 -15.71 6.63
CA GLU A 219 -16.73 -14.83 7.30
C GLU A 219 -16.00 -13.57 7.81
N LEU A 220 -16.10 -12.45 7.09
CA LEU A 220 -15.39 -11.21 7.45
C LEU A 220 -15.58 -10.75 8.89
N ARG A 221 -16.76 -11.04 9.48
CA ARG A 221 -17.07 -10.73 10.86
C ARG A 221 -16.18 -11.50 11.86
N GLU A 222 -15.74 -12.69 11.49
CA GLU A 222 -14.85 -13.53 12.31
C GLU A 222 -13.38 -13.19 12.08
N LEU A 223 -13.02 -12.71 10.89
CA LEU A 223 -11.65 -12.38 10.51
C LEU A 223 -11.22 -10.99 11.01
N CYS A 224 -12.10 -10.01 10.89
CA CYS A 224 -11.78 -8.63 11.24
C CYS A 224 -11.78 -8.45 12.76
N GLN A 225 -10.73 -7.83 13.26
CA GLN A 225 -10.65 -7.43 14.66
C GLN A 225 -11.78 -6.44 14.99
N PRO A 226 -12.28 -6.41 16.25
CA PRO A 226 -13.37 -5.51 16.64
C PRO A 226 -13.10 -4.03 16.31
N THR A 227 -11.84 -3.61 16.37
CA THR A 227 -11.42 -2.26 15.99
C THR A 227 -11.60 -1.98 14.50
N THR A 228 -11.29 -2.96 13.65
CA THR A 228 -11.46 -2.88 12.20
C THR A 228 -12.94 -2.86 11.85
N LEU A 229 -13.75 -3.73 12.47
CA LEU A 229 -15.20 -3.74 12.31
C LEU A 229 -15.85 -2.40 12.68
N LYS A 230 -15.38 -1.75 13.76
CA LYS A 230 -15.86 -0.41 14.14
C LYS A 230 -15.55 0.63 13.07
N LEU A 231 -14.32 0.63 12.54
CA LEU A 231 -13.93 1.55 11.46
C LEU A 231 -14.78 1.30 10.21
N LEU A 232 -14.91 0.04 9.79
CA LEU A 232 -15.72 -0.33 8.63
C LEU A 232 -17.18 0.08 8.79
N ARG A 233 -17.77 -0.05 9.99
CA ARG A 233 -19.14 0.39 10.25
C ARG A 233 -19.31 1.88 9.96
N GLU A 234 -18.37 2.71 10.41
CA GLU A 234 -18.40 4.15 10.18
C GLU A 234 -18.19 4.51 8.71
N THR A 235 -17.18 3.90 8.07
CA THR A 235 -16.76 4.22 6.70
C THR A 235 -17.71 3.67 5.63
N THR A 236 -18.45 2.59 5.91
CA THR A 236 -19.38 1.97 4.96
C THR A 236 -20.85 2.21 5.32
N LYS A 237 -21.14 3.20 6.19
CA LYS A 237 -22.49 3.47 6.71
C LYS A 237 -23.57 3.68 5.65
N GLN A 238 -23.17 4.14 4.46
CA GLN A 238 -24.08 4.39 3.33
C GLN A 238 -24.39 3.13 2.52
N SER A 239 -23.62 2.04 2.70
CA SER A 239 -23.84 0.78 1.99
C SER A 239 -24.74 -0.15 2.80
N GLU A 240 -26.05 -0.10 2.57
CA GLU A 240 -27.01 -0.98 3.27
C GLU A 240 -26.63 -2.46 3.16
N LYS A 241 -26.14 -2.88 1.98
CA LYS A 241 -25.69 -4.25 1.71
C LYS A 241 -24.59 -4.67 2.69
N ILE A 242 -23.54 -3.86 2.82
CA ILE A 242 -22.41 -4.15 3.73
C ILE A 242 -22.88 -4.08 5.18
N GLN A 243 -23.70 -3.08 5.53
CA GLN A 243 -24.19 -2.94 6.90
C GLN A 243 -24.98 -4.18 7.35
N ARG A 244 -25.88 -4.67 6.49
CA ARG A 244 -26.63 -5.91 6.75
C ARG A 244 -25.72 -7.13 6.84
N ALA A 245 -24.76 -7.26 5.93
CA ALA A 245 -23.90 -8.43 5.87
C ALA A 245 -22.92 -8.54 7.05
N LEU A 246 -22.37 -7.42 7.52
CA LEU A 246 -21.33 -7.41 8.55
C LEU A 246 -21.84 -7.15 9.97
N PHE A 247 -22.95 -6.42 10.12
CA PHE A 247 -23.35 -5.88 11.43
C PHE A 247 -24.77 -6.24 11.87
N ASP A 248 -25.66 -6.57 10.94
CA ASP A 248 -26.95 -7.11 11.34
C ASP A 248 -26.77 -8.54 11.83
N LYS A 249 -27.40 -8.85 12.96
CA LYS A 249 -27.50 -10.23 13.41
C LYS A 249 -28.38 -10.94 12.41
N THR A 250 -27.81 -11.79 11.55
CA THR A 250 -28.57 -12.89 10.98
C THR A 250 -29.22 -13.63 12.14
N VAL A 251 -30.55 -13.53 12.23
CA VAL A 251 -31.34 -14.43 13.07
C VAL A 251 -31.15 -15.79 12.44
N SER A 252 -30.17 -16.54 12.94
CA SER A 252 -30.05 -17.96 12.64
C SER A 252 -31.37 -18.61 13.04
N GLY A 253 -32.13 -19.06 12.05
CA GLY A 253 -33.46 -19.62 12.24
C GLY A 253 -33.42 -20.82 13.19
N THR A 254 -34.11 -20.68 14.32
CA THR A 254 -34.85 -21.80 14.90
C THR A 254 -36.28 -21.72 14.36
N SER A 255 -36.57 -22.67 13.49
CA SER A 255 -37.90 -23.04 13.00
C SER A 255 -38.86 -23.44 14.12
N GLY A 256 -40.12 -22.98 14.04
CA GLY A 256 -41.30 -23.47 14.78
C GLY A 256 -41.31 -23.07 16.26
N ASP A 257 -42.28 -22.33 16.79
CA ASP A 257 -43.71 -22.50 16.60
C ASP A 257 -44.45 -21.16 16.62
N LEU A 258 -45.20 -20.90 15.56
CA LEU A 258 -46.38 -20.07 15.59
C LEU A 258 -47.59 -21.00 15.48
N ASN A 259 -48.29 -21.19 16.58
CA ASN A 259 -49.74 -21.24 16.56
C ASN A 259 -50.30 -20.63 17.86
N ALA A 260 -51.08 -19.57 17.68
CA ALA A 260 -51.79 -18.78 18.68
C ALA A 260 -53.16 -19.46 19.03
N PRO A 261 -54.18 -18.75 19.58
CA PRO A 261 -54.35 -18.29 20.96
C PRO A 261 -55.71 -18.69 21.60
N SER A 262 -55.94 -18.23 22.84
CA SER A 262 -57.21 -18.20 23.62
C SER A 262 -57.65 -19.54 24.26
N THR A 263 -58.05 -19.60 25.53
CA THR A 263 -59.18 -18.87 26.14
C THR A 263 -59.02 -18.64 27.65
N LYS A 264 -59.44 -17.47 28.11
CA LYS A 264 -59.94 -17.23 29.48
C LYS A 264 -61.05 -18.23 29.82
N LYS A 265 -61.04 -18.81 31.02
CA LYS A 265 -62.25 -19.04 31.82
C LYS A 265 -61.93 -19.05 33.31
N THR A 266 -62.80 -18.33 34.00
CA THR A 266 -62.98 -18.14 35.44
C THR A 266 -63.05 -19.42 36.26
N SER A 267 -62.52 -19.37 37.48
CA SER A 267 -63.17 -19.84 38.72
C SER A 267 -62.63 -19.03 39.87
#